data_AF-A0A375EC35-F1
#
_entry.id   AF-A0A375EC35-F1
#
_cell.length_a   1.000
_cell.length_b   1.000
_cell.length_c   1.000
_cell.angle_alpha   90.00
_cell.angle_beta   90.00
_cell.angle_gamma   90.00
#
_symmetry.space_group_name_H-M   'P 1'
#
loop_
_entity.id
_entity.type
_entity.pdbx_description
1 polymer ?
#
loop_
_entity_poly.entity_id
_entity_poly.type
_entity_poly.pdbx_seq_one_letter_code
_entity_poly.pdbx_strand_id
1 'polypeptide(L)'
;MRADIYMWKNSLVTNHRMTGMSYMDDLAFDPRLTGYAHRLGIELPLEVGLVEWKGRSYYHVSGVDREGRRVLIEVFIINSRGTLQAVLAFEYPPPIRNLYPS
;
A
#
# COMPACT_ATOMS: atom_id res chain seq x y z
N MET A 1 -39.18 -19.77 17.80
CA MET A 1 -39.27 -18.33 18.11
C MET A 1 -37.95 -17.69 17.70
N ARG A 2 -37.99 -16.77 16.73
CA ARG A 2 -36.82 -16.04 16.23
C ARG A 2 -36.51 -14.88 17.18
N ALA A 3 -35.25 -14.76 17.59
CA ALA A 3 -34.74 -13.55 18.20
C ALA A 3 -34.12 -12.70 17.09
N ASP A 4 -34.86 -11.70 16.66
CA ASP A 4 -34.32 -10.58 15.89
C ASP A 4 -33.44 -9.74 16.82
N ILE A 5 -32.12 -9.73 16.60
CA ILE A 5 -31.21 -8.80 17.27
C ILE A 5 -30.30 -8.15 16.23
N TYR A 6 -30.63 -6.88 16.00
CA TYR A 6 -29.86 -5.80 15.39
C TYR A 6 -28.32 -5.95 15.46
N MET A 7 -27.66 -5.99 14.30
CA MET A 7 -26.29 -5.51 14.13
C MET A 7 -26.16 -4.80 12.76
N TRP A 8 -27.01 -3.79 12.53
CA TRP A 8 -26.85 -2.84 11.41
C TRP A 8 -26.11 -1.59 11.90
N LYS A 9 -24.85 -1.76 12.31
CA LYS A 9 -23.90 -0.65 12.56
C LYS A 9 -22.47 -1.19 12.41
N ASN A 10 -22.03 -1.47 11.19
CA ASN A 10 -20.58 -1.48 10.87
C ASN A 10 -20.25 -1.45 9.36
N SER A 11 -21.11 -0.91 8.49
CA SER A 11 -20.85 -0.91 7.04
C SER A 11 -19.85 0.15 6.55
N LEU A 12 -19.27 0.98 7.42
CA LEU A 12 -18.25 1.97 7.01
C LEU A 12 -16.82 1.50 7.28
N VAL A 13 -16.58 0.78 8.37
CA VAL A 13 -15.23 0.28 8.71
C VAL A 13 -14.82 -0.91 7.85
N THR A 14 -15.78 -1.75 7.46
CA THR A 14 -15.53 -2.95 6.65
C THR A 14 -15.23 -2.61 5.19
N ASN A 15 -15.90 -1.59 4.63
CA ASN A 15 -15.67 -1.19 3.24
C ASN A 15 -14.27 -0.60 3.03
N HIS A 16 -13.77 0.27 3.92
CA HIS A 16 -12.41 0.82 3.76
C HIS A 16 -11.31 -0.23 3.90
N ARG A 17 -11.48 -1.24 4.77
CA ARG A 17 -10.54 -2.38 4.85
C ARG A 17 -10.59 -3.28 3.62
N MET A 18 -11.78 -3.55 3.08
CA MET A 18 -11.93 -4.34 1.86
C MET A 18 -11.37 -3.62 0.63
N THR A 19 -11.63 -2.31 0.48
CA THR A 19 -11.05 -1.51 -0.62
C THR A 19 -9.53 -1.37 -0.44
N GLY A 20 -9.05 -1.19 0.78
CA GLY A 20 -7.62 -1.17 1.09
C GLY A 20 -6.91 -2.47 0.69
N MET A 21 -7.50 -3.63 0.96
CA MET A 21 -6.96 -4.93 0.53
C MET A 21 -6.92 -5.07 -0.99
N SER A 22 -7.97 -4.64 -1.71
CA SER A 22 -7.98 -4.67 -3.18
C SER A 22 -6.80 -3.86 -3.76
N TYR A 23 -6.52 -2.68 -3.21
CA TYR A 23 -5.39 -1.87 -3.69
C TYR A 23 -4.02 -2.48 -3.39
N MET A 24 -3.90 -3.28 -2.32
CA MET A 24 -2.65 -3.95 -2.01
C MET A 24 -2.34 -5.02 -3.04
N ASP A 25 -3.34 -5.81 -3.45
CA ASP A 25 -3.18 -6.79 -4.52
C ASP A 25 -2.91 -6.09 -5.86
N ASP A 26 -3.67 -5.04 -6.20
CA ASP A 26 -3.47 -4.27 -7.44
C ASP A 26 -2.03 -3.72 -7.54
N LEU A 27 -1.48 -3.22 -6.43
CA LEU A 27 -0.10 -2.70 -6.38
C LEU A 27 0.96 -3.80 -6.39
N ALA A 28 0.72 -4.93 -5.71
CA ALA A 28 1.66 -6.05 -5.68
C ALA A 28 1.86 -6.68 -7.06
N PHE A 29 0.83 -6.64 -7.90
CA PHE A 29 0.81 -7.22 -9.24
C PHE A 29 0.78 -6.18 -10.37
N ASP A 30 0.98 -4.89 -10.08
CA ASP A 30 1.02 -3.84 -11.10
C ASP A 30 2.15 -4.13 -12.10
N PRO A 31 1.86 -4.29 -13.41
CA PRO A 31 2.88 -4.63 -14.40
C PRO A 31 3.98 -3.58 -14.56
N ARG A 32 3.69 -2.30 -14.28
CA ARG A 32 4.66 -1.20 -14.36
C ARG A 32 5.63 -1.29 -13.20
N LEU A 33 5.14 -1.53 -11.99
CA LEU A 33 5.96 -1.73 -10.79
C LEU A 33 6.80 -3.00 -10.94
N THR A 34 6.20 -4.10 -11.39
CA THR A 34 6.88 -5.37 -11.68
C THR A 34 8.00 -5.20 -12.71
N GLY A 35 7.72 -4.52 -13.83
CA GLY A 35 8.72 -4.27 -14.87
C GLY A 35 9.83 -3.30 -14.45
N TYR A 36 9.55 -2.36 -13.53
CA TYR A 36 10.56 -1.51 -12.94
C TYR A 36 11.44 -2.28 -11.94
N ALA A 37 10.83 -3.05 -11.04
CA ALA A 37 11.52 -3.90 -10.08
C ALA A 37 12.49 -4.88 -10.75
N HIS A 38 12.04 -5.56 -11.80
CA HIS A 38 12.89 -6.48 -12.56
C HIS A 38 14.13 -5.78 -13.16
N ARG A 39 13.98 -4.55 -13.68
CA ARG A 39 15.12 -3.75 -14.20
C ARG A 39 16.11 -3.36 -13.12
N LEU A 40 15.66 -3.20 -11.88
CA LEU A 40 16.50 -2.94 -10.72
C LEU A 40 17.08 -4.21 -10.09
N GLY A 41 16.74 -5.39 -10.60
CA GLY A 41 17.16 -6.67 -10.02
C GLY A 41 16.49 -6.96 -8.68
N ILE A 42 15.28 -6.44 -8.46
CA ILE A 42 14.47 -6.70 -7.27
C ILE A 42 13.65 -7.98 -7.49
N GLU A 43 13.62 -8.83 -6.46
CA GLU A 43 12.88 -10.10 -6.47
C GLU A 43 11.36 -9.87 -6.41
N LEU A 44 10.62 -10.80 -7.00
CA LEU A 44 9.15 -10.81 -7.03
C LEU A 44 8.62 -11.96 -6.15
N PRO A 45 7.39 -11.85 -5.60
CA PRO A 45 6.46 -10.74 -5.73
C PRO A 45 6.87 -9.50 -4.94
N LEU A 46 6.35 -8.34 -5.34
CA LEU A 46 6.52 -7.12 -4.55
C LEU A 46 5.69 -7.18 -3.28
N GLU A 47 6.22 -6.58 -2.22
CA GLU A 47 5.52 -6.43 -0.94
C GLU A 47 4.82 -5.07 -0.89
N VAL A 48 3.58 -5.05 -0.45
CA VAL A 48 2.82 -3.82 -0.21
C VAL A 48 2.52 -3.68 1.26
N GLY A 49 2.85 -2.53 1.83
CA GLY A 49 2.53 -2.17 3.21
C GLY A 49 1.70 -0.91 3.28
N LEU A 50 1.09 -0.69 4.45
CA LEU A 50 0.26 0.47 4.76
C LEU A 50 0.82 1.19 5.98
N VAL A 51 1.00 2.50 5.85
CA VAL A 51 1.38 3.40 6.94
C VAL A 51 0.32 4.50 7.06
N GLU A 52 -0.20 4.69 8.26
CA GLU A 52 -1.04 5.84 8.57
C GLU A 52 -0.19 6.98 9.15
N TRP A 53 -0.27 8.16 8.54
CA TRP A 53 0.46 9.33 9.01
C TRP A 53 -0.35 10.62 8.83
N LYS A 54 -0.48 11.39 9.93
CA LYS A 54 -1.26 12.65 9.98
C LYS A 54 -2.67 12.51 9.39
N GLY A 55 -3.35 11.40 9.69
CA GLY A 55 -4.71 11.14 9.22
C GLY A 55 -4.81 10.78 7.73
N ARG A 56 -3.70 10.39 7.09
CA ARG A 56 -3.67 9.89 5.70
C ARG A 56 -3.06 8.49 5.65
N SER A 57 -3.60 7.65 4.78
CA SER A 57 -3.10 6.31 4.48
C SER A 57 -2.11 6.38 3.32
N TYR A 58 -0.90 5.85 3.54
CA TYR A 58 0.16 5.73 2.54
C TYR A 58 0.42 4.25 2.28
N TYR A 59 0.26 3.83 1.04
CA TYR A 59 0.61 2.50 0.57
C TYR A 59 2.03 2.56 0.06
N HIS A 60 2.91 1.67 0.53
CA HIS A 60 4.28 1.62 0.05
C HIS A 60 4.56 0.27 -0.58
N VAL A 61 5.18 0.29 -1.74
CA VAL A 61 5.59 -0.90 -2.48
C VAL A 61 7.09 -1.08 -2.30
N SER A 62 7.50 -2.26 -1.89
CA SER A 62 8.91 -2.60 -1.66
C SER A 62 9.23 -3.98 -2.19
N GLY A 63 10.53 -4.27 -2.32
CA GLY A 63 11.01 -5.61 -2.61
C GLY A 63 12.38 -5.83 -2.02
N VAL A 64 12.98 -6.96 -2.37
CA VAL A 64 14.32 -7.35 -1.91
C VAL A 64 15.27 -7.28 -3.10
N ASP A 65 16.39 -6.56 -2.95
CA ASP A 65 17.45 -6.52 -3.97
C ASP A 65 18.30 -7.80 -3.94
N ARG A 66 19.23 -7.95 -4.89
CA ARG A 66 20.12 -9.11 -4.98
C ARG A 66 21.04 -9.31 -3.77
N GLU A 67 21.20 -8.28 -2.93
CA GLU A 67 22.01 -8.32 -1.71
C GLU A 67 21.15 -8.67 -0.48
N GLY A 68 19.87 -8.98 -0.67
CA GLY A 68 18.94 -9.28 0.41
C GLY A 68 18.45 -8.03 1.15
N ARG A 69 18.72 -6.83 0.63
CA ARG A 69 18.27 -5.58 1.26
C ARG A 69 16.87 -5.24 0.80
N ARG A 70 16.06 -4.81 1.75
CA ARG A 70 14.71 -4.31 1.49
C ARG A 70 14.80 -2.90 0.93
N VAL A 71 14.23 -2.69 -0.26
CA VAL A 71 14.27 -1.40 -0.99
C VAL A 71 12.85 -0.89 -1.24
N LEU A 72 12.68 0.43 -1.10
CA LEU A 72 11.44 1.11 -1.45
C LEU A 72 11.37 1.32 -2.96
N ILE A 73 10.24 0.98 -3.56
CA ILE A 73 9.98 1.17 -4.99
C ILE A 73 9.17 2.45 -5.20
N GLU A 74 7.96 2.51 -4.64
CA GLU A 74 7.06 3.64 -4.83
C GLU A 74 6.05 3.75 -3.68
N VAL A 75 5.53 4.96 -3.44
CA VAL A 75 4.53 5.24 -2.41
C VAL A 75 3.30 5.84 -3.07
N PHE A 76 2.13 5.41 -2.63
CA PHE A 76 0.84 5.85 -3.14
C PHE A 76 -0.06 6.35 -2.02
N ILE A 77 -0.95 7.27 -2.38
CA ILE A 77 -2.11 7.66 -1.58
C ILE A 77 -3.38 7.43 -2.39
N ILE A 78 -4.51 7.30 -1.70
CA ILE A 78 -5.82 7.38 -2.35
C ILE A 78 -6.23 8.85 -2.38
N ASN A 79 -6.42 9.40 -3.58
CA ASN A 79 -6.88 10.78 -3.72
C ASN A 79 -8.39 10.91 -3.45
N SER A 80 -8.92 12.14 -3.52
CA SER A 80 -10.34 12.42 -3.28
C SER A 80 -11.31 11.74 -4.25
N ARG A 81 -10.83 11.20 -5.38
CA ARG A 81 -11.62 10.44 -6.35
C ARG A 81 -11.57 8.94 -6.10
N GLY A 82 -10.89 8.50 -5.04
CA GLY A 82 -10.73 7.09 -4.74
C GLY A 82 -9.70 6.38 -5.61
N THR A 83 -8.81 7.10 -6.31
CA THR A 83 -7.78 6.47 -7.16
C THR A 83 -6.41 6.52 -6.51
N LEU A 84 -5.60 5.50 -6.73
CA LEU A 84 -4.18 5.50 -6.34
C LEU A 84 -3.43 6.60 -7.10
N GLN A 85 -2.66 7.39 -6.35
CA GLN A 85 -1.81 8.45 -6.85
C GLN A 85 -0.42 8.30 -6.26
N ALA A 86 0.60 8.23 -7.12
CA ALA A 86 1.98 8.21 -6.69
C ALA A 86 2.36 9.50 -5.94
N VAL A 87 3.09 9.34 -4.85
CA VAL A 87 3.64 10.43 -4.04
C VAL A 87 5.05 10.72 -4.54
N LEU A 88 5.44 12.00 -4.58
CA LEU A 88 6.80 12.36 -4.96
C LEU A 88 7.77 12.00 -3.82
N ALA A 89 8.98 11.54 -4.13
CA ALA A 89 9.93 11.05 -3.12
C ALA A 89 10.27 12.10 -2.03
N PHE A 90 10.32 13.39 -2.41
CA PHE A 90 10.55 14.50 -1.45
C PHE A 90 9.34 14.77 -0.53
N GLU A 91 8.17 14.18 -0.82
CA GLU A 91 6.95 14.25 -0.02
C GLU A 91 6.71 12.98 0.79
N TYR A 92 7.56 11.95 0.66
CA TYR A 92 7.41 10.73 1.44
C TYR A 92 7.34 11.04 2.95
N PRO A 93 6.36 10.45 3.65
CA PRO A 93 6.18 10.73 5.06
C PRO A 93 7.37 10.17 5.87
N PRO A 94 7.77 10.82 6.98
CA PRO A 94 8.92 10.38 7.77
C PRO A 94 8.89 8.89 8.18
N PRO A 95 7.74 8.29 8.57
CA PRO A 95 7.71 6.87 8.90
C PRO A 95 8.12 5.95 7.74
N ILE A 96 7.78 6.28 6.48
CA ILE A 96 8.23 5.49 5.32
C ILE A 96 9.73 5.67 5.09
N ARG A 97 10.25 6.90 5.19
CA ARG A 97 11.69 7.14 5.04
C ARG A 97 12.53 6.36 6.06
N ASN A 98 12.00 6.20 7.27
CA ASN A 98 12.68 5.45 8.33
C ASN A 98 12.66 3.93 8.10
N LEU A 99 11.68 3.39 7.37
CA LEU A 99 11.60 1.96 7.03
C LEU A 99 12.60 1.55 5.94
N TYR A 100 13.02 2.50 5.11
CA TYR A 100 13.89 2.25 3.96
C TYR A 100 15.04 3.27 3.95
N PRO A 101 15.97 3.17 4.91
CA PRO A 101 17.15 4.02 4.92
C PRO A 101 18.02 3.68 3.70
N SER A 102 18.21 4.69 2.86
CA SER A 102 19.12 4.68 1.70
C SER A 102 20.57 4.51 2.10
#